data_AF-A0A2N5G178-F1
#
_entry.id   AF-A0A2N5G178-F1
#
_cell.length_a   1.000
_cell.length_b   1.000
_cell.length_c   1.000
_cell.angle_alpha   90.00
_cell.angle_beta   90.00
_cell.angle_gamma   90.00
#
_symmetry.space_group_name_H-M   'P 1'
#
loop_
_entity.id
_entity.type
_entity.pdbx_description
1 polymer ?
#
loop_
_entity_poly.entity_id
_entity_poly.type
_entity_poly.pdbx_seq_one_letter_code
_entity_poly.pdbx_strand_id
1 'polypeptide(L)'
;MDPYFFGIYAIIYTLLLVWGIFLLFKKGRSTYGDVLLVVIAGLIYDNSILAAGRIAGESDMLLSLNRMRFILHAAATPLLVLFAWYAAKESGARVLDQKKSLGIAWIITIVLMSIEFFAIRNLQLEAVTEYGVLKYAPLHAHGPPIMVIGVSVFLLISGVIVWKKTGWFWMFAGIAIMAAGSAVPFDPGSAAVTNLFELILIASLLLTKKYLDRNAV
;
A
#
# COMPACT_ATOMS: atom_id res chain seq x y z
N MET A 1 19.86 -12.89 -0.81
CA MET A 1 19.96 -11.91 -1.93
C MET A 1 18.91 -10.82 -1.79
N ASP A 2 17.82 -11.14 -1.09
CA ASP A 2 16.67 -10.30 -0.78
C ASP A 2 16.95 -8.89 -0.27
N PRO A 3 17.98 -8.60 0.57
CA PRO A 3 18.27 -7.21 0.94
C PRO A 3 18.51 -6.30 -0.27
N TYR A 4 19.09 -6.84 -1.35
CA TYR A 4 19.27 -6.09 -2.60
C TYR A 4 17.94 -5.85 -3.33
N PHE A 5 17.03 -6.82 -3.34
CA PHE A 5 15.69 -6.63 -3.92
C PHE A 5 14.91 -5.56 -3.16
N PHE A 6 14.94 -5.58 -1.82
CA PHE A 6 14.35 -4.53 -1.00
C PHE A 6 14.96 -3.15 -1.28
N GLY A 7 16.28 -3.07 -1.44
CA GLY A 7 16.95 -1.83 -1.85
C GLY A 7 16.49 -1.33 -3.23
N ILE A 8 16.35 -2.23 -4.21
CA ILE A 8 15.81 -1.91 -5.54
C ILE A 8 14.37 -1.41 -5.44
N TYR A 9 13.51 -2.07 -4.66
CA TYR A 9 12.13 -1.63 -4.47
C TYR A 9 12.06 -0.25 -3.82
N ALA A 10 12.88 0.04 -2.80
CA ALA A 10 12.95 1.36 -2.19
C ALA A 10 13.33 2.46 -3.21
N ILE A 11 14.28 2.17 -4.11
CA ILE A 11 14.65 3.08 -5.21
C ILE A 11 13.46 3.28 -6.17
N ILE A 12 12.82 2.20 -6.60
CA ILE A 12 11.67 2.30 -7.52
C ILE A 12 10.52 3.09 -6.87
N TYR A 13 10.20 2.83 -5.60
CA TYR A 13 9.19 3.60 -4.88
C TYR A 13 9.57 5.08 -4.76
N THR A 14 10.85 5.39 -4.59
CA THR A 14 11.33 6.79 -4.60
C THR A 14 11.11 7.44 -5.97
N LEU A 15 11.40 6.74 -7.06
CA LEU A 15 11.10 7.22 -8.41
C LEU A 15 9.60 7.42 -8.63
N LEU A 16 8.76 6.49 -8.16
CA LEU A 16 7.30 6.61 -8.20
C LEU A 16 6.79 7.79 -7.36
N LEU A 17 7.38 8.04 -6.19
CA LEU A 17 7.03 9.17 -5.32
C LEU A 17 7.37 10.50 -6.01
N VAL A 18 8.59 10.64 -6.52
CA VAL A 18 9.03 11.83 -7.27
C VAL A 18 8.12 12.07 -8.47
N TRP A 19 7.78 11.02 -9.21
CA TRP A 19 6.86 11.12 -10.33
C TRP A 19 5.46 11.53 -9.90
N GLY A 20 4.94 10.95 -8.81
CA GLY A 20 3.64 11.31 -8.24
C GLY A 20 3.58 12.76 -7.76
N ILE A 21 4.63 13.24 -7.11
CA ILE A 21 4.79 14.65 -6.70
C ILE A 21 4.83 15.57 -7.94
N PHE A 22 5.57 15.19 -8.99
CA PHE A 22 5.57 15.92 -10.24
C PHE A 22 4.17 16.02 -10.87
N LEU A 23 3.39 14.92 -10.85
CA LEU A 23 2.00 14.92 -11.34
C LEU A 23 1.09 15.83 -10.49
N LEU A 24 1.25 15.82 -9.17
CA LEU A 24 0.54 16.72 -8.24
C LEU A 24 0.79 18.19 -8.61
N PHE A 25 2.07 18.60 -8.75
CA PHE A 25 2.41 19.97 -9.10
C PHE A 25 1.93 20.35 -10.50
N LYS A 26 2.02 19.43 -11.47
CA LYS A 26 1.53 19.67 -12.83
C LYS A 26 0.01 19.91 -12.88
N LYS A 27 -0.76 19.23 -12.04
CA LYS A 27 -2.22 19.40 -11.94
C LYS A 27 -2.61 20.72 -11.26
N GLY A 28 -1.76 21.24 -10.36
CA GLY A 28 -1.96 22.50 -9.64
C GLY A 28 -3.06 22.46 -8.56
N ARG A 29 -3.71 21.31 -8.35
CA ARG A 29 -4.70 21.08 -7.28
C ARG A 29 -4.54 19.69 -6.69
N SER A 30 -4.59 19.60 -5.37
CA SER A 30 -4.58 18.31 -4.67
C SER A 30 -5.95 17.64 -4.73
N THR A 31 -5.96 16.32 -4.86
CA THR A 31 -7.14 15.46 -4.79
C THR A 31 -6.95 14.34 -3.78
N TYR A 32 -8.04 13.67 -3.43
CA TYR A 32 -7.98 12.50 -2.55
C TYR A 32 -7.16 11.34 -3.12
N GLY A 33 -6.87 11.33 -4.43
CA GLY A 33 -5.93 10.37 -5.01
C GLY A 33 -4.48 10.58 -4.57
N ASP A 34 -4.11 11.77 -4.07
CA ASP A 34 -2.74 12.08 -3.63
C ASP A 34 -2.37 11.41 -2.31
N VAL A 35 -3.34 10.86 -1.56
CA VAL A 35 -3.06 10.04 -0.38
C VAL A 35 -2.16 8.84 -0.72
N LEU A 36 -2.15 8.41 -1.98
CA LEU A 36 -1.23 7.38 -2.48
C LEU A 36 0.24 7.76 -2.28
N LEU A 37 0.59 9.05 -2.28
CA LEU A 37 1.97 9.50 -2.03
C LEU A 37 2.42 9.19 -0.60
N VAL A 38 1.50 9.25 0.37
CA VAL A 38 1.77 8.87 1.77
C VAL A 38 2.03 7.37 1.86
N VAL A 39 1.24 6.56 1.14
CA VAL A 39 1.44 5.10 1.07
C VAL A 39 2.80 4.76 0.46
N ILE A 40 3.14 5.40 -0.67
CA ILE A 40 4.45 5.22 -1.32
C ILE A 40 5.59 5.60 -0.35
N ALA A 41 5.47 6.70 0.39
CA ALA A 41 6.47 7.10 1.38
C ALA A 41 6.65 6.03 2.49
N GLY A 42 5.54 5.44 2.96
CA GLY A 42 5.58 4.31 3.89
C GLY A 42 6.31 3.10 3.32
N LEU A 43 6.11 2.79 2.03
CA LEU A 43 6.77 1.67 1.35
C LEU A 43 8.27 1.91 1.11
N ILE A 44 8.68 3.16 0.84
CA ILE A 44 10.10 3.54 0.82
C ILE A 44 10.72 3.24 2.18
N TYR A 45 10.08 3.67 3.26
CA TYR A 45 10.56 3.41 4.61
C TYR A 45 10.67 1.91 4.87
N ASP A 46 9.59 1.15 4.63
CA ASP A 46 9.53 -0.29 4.86
C ASP A 46 10.66 -1.05 4.16
N ASN A 47 10.79 -0.83 2.85
CA ASN A 47 11.78 -1.49 2.01
C ASN A 47 13.22 -1.05 2.35
N SER A 48 13.41 0.20 2.79
CA SER A 48 14.72 0.68 3.23
C SER A 48 15.17 0.02 4.53
N ILE A 49 14.26 -0.17 5.50
CA ILE A 49 14.59 -0.86 6.76
C ILE A 49 14.90 -2.34 6.49
N LEU A 50 14.15 -3.01 5.62
CA LEU A 50 14.43 -4.40 5.24
C LEU A 50 15.77 -4.55 4.51
N ALA A 51 16.12 -3.60 3.63
CA ALA A 51 17.40 -3.60 2.95
C ALA A 51 18.58 -3.36 3.91
N ALA A 52 18.42 -2.42 4.86
CA ALA A 52 19.46 -2.02 5.79
C ALA A 52 19.61 -2.95 7.01
N GLY A 53 18.63 -3.81 7.30
CA GLY A 53 18.56 -4.57 8.53
C GLY A 53 19.81 -5.40 8.83
N ARG A 54 20.39 -6.05 7.82
CA ARG A 54 21.64 -6.83 7.98
C ARG A 54 22.85 -5.95 8.33
N ILE A 55 22.91 -4.73 7.81
CA ILE A 55 23.99 -3.77 8.07
C ILE A 55 23.85 -3.20 9.49
N ALA A 56 22.61 -2.92 9.91
CA ALA A 56 22.32 -2.41 11.24
C ALA A 56 22.60 -3.44 12.35
N GLY A 57 22.42 -4.73 12.05
CA GLY A 57 22.56 -5.81 13.04
C GLY A 57 21.42 -5.82 14.06
N GLU A 58 21.41 -6.87 14.89
CA GLU A 58 20.43 -7.01 15.95
C GLU A 58 20.67 -5.93 17.01
N SER A 59 19.69 -5.04 17.19
CA SER A 59 19.84 -3.85 18.03
C SER A 59 18.49 -3.23 18.40
N ASP A 60 18.45 -2.50 19.51
CA ASP A 60 17.28 -1.72 19.93
C ASP A 60 16.88 -0.65 18.91
N MET A 61 17.86 -0.14 18.15
CA MET A 61 17.63 0.77 17.04
C MET A 61 16.85 0.07 15.93
N LEU A 62 17.30 -1.11 15.47
CA LEU A 62 16.61 -1.86 14.42
C LEU A 62 15.21 -2.30 14.88
N LEU A 63 15.05 -2.67 16.15
CA LEU A 63 13.74 -2.95 16.76
C LEU A 63 12.81 -1.73 16.66
N SER A 64 13.29 -0.54 17.04
CA SER A 64 12.52 0.70 17.00
C SER A 64 12.12 1.10 15.58
N LEU A 65 13.04 0.95 14.62
CA LEU A 65 12.77 1.16 13.19
C LEU A 65 11.71 0.18 12.69
N ASN A 66 11.77 -1.08 13.09
CA ASN A 66 10.76 -2.07 12.72
C ASN A 66 9.39 -1.78 13.34
N ARG A 67 9.32 -1.33 14.60
CA ARG A 67 8.06 -0.87 15.21
C ARG A 67 7.42 0.25 14.40
N MET A 68 8.23 1.19 13.91
CA MET A 68 7.75 2.28 13.07
C MET A 68 7.21 1.77 11.72
N ARG A 69 7.74 0.68 11.15
CA ARG A 69 7.17 0.04 9.94
C ARG A 69 5.71 -0.38 10.18
N PHE A 70 5.43 -1.05 11.29
CA PHE A 70 4.06 -1.48 11.63
C PHE A 70 3.12 -0.30 11.87
N ILE A 71 3.60 0.75 12.57
CA ILE A 71 2.83 1.98 12.80
C ILE A 71 2.51 2.69 11.48
N LEU A 72 3.51 2.85 10.61
CA LEU A 72 3.33 3.47 9.30
C LEU A 72 2.40 2.64 8.41
N HIS A 73 2.50 1.31 8.44
CA HIS A 73 1.59 0.43 7.73
C HIS A 73 0.14 0.58 8.22
N ALA A 74 -0.07 0.59 9.54
CA ALA A 74 -1.38 0.78 10.17
C ALA A 74 -2.01 2.15 9.85
N ALA A 75 -1.18 3.18 9.68
CA ALA A 75 -1.63 4.51 9.33
C ALA A 75 -1.85 4.69 7.81
N ALA A 76 -0.90 4.25 6.98
CA ALA A 76 -0.84 4.62 5.58
C ALA A 76 -1.73 3.71 4.71
N THR A 77 -1.66 2.39 4.87
CA THR A 77 -2.37 1.43 4.02
C THR A 77 -3.88 1.66 3.96
N PRO A 78 -4.59 1.96 5.08
CA PRO A 78 -6.02 2.26 5.02
C PRO A 78 -6.39 3.49 4.17
N LEU A 79 -5.47 4.43 3.92
CA LEU A 79 -5.72 5.57 3.03
C LEU A 79 -6.03 5.13 1.59
N LEU A 80 -5.66 3.91 1.20
CA LEU A 80 -6.03 3.33 -0.09
C LEU A 80 -7.56 3.20 -0.26
N VAL A 81 -8.35 3.23 0.82
CA VAL A 81 -9.82 3.34 0.73
C VAL A 81 -10.24 4.69 0.16
N LEU A 82 -9.60 5.79 0.59
CA LEU A 82 -9.85 7.12 0.03
C LEU A 82 -9.40 7.19 -1.43
N PHE A 83 -8.27 6.54 -1.76
CA PHE A 83 -7.84 6.37 -3.15
C PHE A 83 -8.88 5.60 -3.97
N ALA A 84 -9.41 4.49 -3.44
CA ALA A 84 -10.43 3.68 -4.11
C ALA A 84 -11.70 4.49 -4.37
N TRP A 85 -12.17 5.25 -3.37
CA TRP A 85 -13.30 6.16 -3.52
C TRP A 85 -13.03 7.21 -4.60
N TYR A 86 -11.84 7.84 -4.58
CA TYR A 86 -11.42 8.82 -5.56
C TYR A 86 -11.45 8.24 -6.98
N ALA A 87 -10.81 7.09 -7.19
CA ALA A 87 -10.71 6.47 -8.49
C ALA A 87 -12.10 6.11 -9.06
N ALA A 88 -12.97 5.55 -8.22
CA ALA A 88 -14.33 5.22 -8.61
C ALA A 88 -15.15 6.48 -8.94
N LYS A 89 -15.04 7.54 -8.14
CA LYS A 89 -15.76 8.79 -8.38
C LYS A 89 -15.32 9.44 -9.70
N GLU A 90 -14.02 9.66 -9.88
CA GLU A 90 -13.48 10.33 -11.09
C GLU A 90 -13.64 9.49 -12.36
N SER A 91 -14.01 8.21 -12.25
CA SER A 91 -14.41 7.40 -13.40
C SER A 91 -15.80 7.74 -13.96
N GLY A 92 -16.54 8.66 -13.33
CA GLY A 92 -17.91 9.05 -13.73
C GLY A 92 -19.01 8.24 -13.04
N ALA A 93 -18.73 7.60 -11.91
CA ALA A 93 -19.72 6.86 -11.13
C ALA A 93 -20.64 7.82 -10.34
N ARG A 94 -21.75 8.25 -10.95
CA ARG A 94 -22.71 9.23 -10.38
C ARG A 94 -23.22 8.92 -8.97
N VAL A 95 -23.28 7.64 -8.59
CA VAL A 95 -23.69 7.21 -7.23
C VAL A 95 -22.75 7.79 -6.15
N LEU A 96 -21.51 8.12 -6.51
CA LEU A 96 -20.49 8.65 -5.60
C LEU A 96 -20.42 10.19 -5.57
N ASP A 97 -21.23 10.91 -6.33
CA ASP A 97 -21.21 12.39 -6.36
C ASP A 97 -21.73 13.03 -5.06
N GLN A 98 -22.45 12.24 -4.24
CA GLN A 98 -23.01 12.71 -2.99
C GLN A 98 -21.93 12.90 -1.93
N LYS A 99 -21.96 14.02 -1.18
CA LYS A 99 -21.03 14.28 -0.06
C LYS A 99 -20.99 13.14 0.98
N LYS A 100 -22.11 12.41 1.14
CA LYS A 100 -22.20 11.25 2.03
C LYS A 100 -21.24 10.12 1.64
N SER A 101 -20.96 9.92 0.34
CA SER A 101 -20.07 8.85 -0.14
C SER A 101 -18.65 9.03 0.39
N LEU A 102 -18.14 10.28 0.40
CA LEU A 102 -16.84 10.63 0.96
C LEU A 102 -16.81 10.43 2.48
N GLY A 103 -17.89 10.82 3.19
CA GLY A 103 -18.00 10.58 4.63
C GLY A 103 -17.92 9.10 4.99
N ILE A 104 -18.58 8.24 4.22
CA ILE A 104 -18.50 6.78 4.37
C ILE A 104 -17.05 6.28 4.15
N ALA A 105 -16.38 6.75 3.10
CA ALA A 105 -14.99 6.37 2.83
C ALA A 105 -14.04 6.75 3.98
N TRP A 106 -14.21 7.93 4.58
CA TRP A 106 -13.46 8.35 5.77
C TRP A 106 -13.76 7.48 6.99
N ILE A 107 -15.03 7.20 7.28
CA ILE A 107 -15.42 6.32 8.39
C ILE A 107 -14.75 4.96 8.24
N ILE A 108 -14.82 4.36 7.06
CA ILE A 108 -14.19 3.06 6.78
C ILE A 108 -12.68 3.15 6.96
N THR A 109 -12.03 4.18 6.43
CA THR A 109 -10.59 4.41 6.60
C THR A 109 -10.20 4.46 8.07
N ILE A 110 -10.92 5.23 8.89
CA ILE A 110 -10.65 5.38 10.33
C ILE A 110 -10.92 4.07 11.07
N VAL A 111 -11.98 3.34 10.73
CA VAL A 111 -12.27 2.03 11.34
C VAL A 111 -11.16 1.04 11.03
N LEU A 112 -10.70 0.95 9.78
CA LEU A 112 -9.61 0.06 9.39
C LEU A 112 -8.27 0.44 10.05
N MET A 113 -7.96 1.74 10.13
CA MET A 113 -6.82 2.22 10.93
C MET A 113 -6.95 1.78 12.40
N SER A 114 -8.10 2.00 13.01
CA SER A 114 -8.33 1.66 14.42
C SER A 114 -8.19 0.16 14.68
N ILE A 115 -8.69 -0.68 13.77
CA ILE A 115 -8.51 -2.14 13.84
C ILE A 115 -7.02 -2.51 13.82
N GLU A 116 -6.26 -1.95 12.88
CA GLU A 116 -4.84 -2.28 12.76
C GLU A 116 -4.02 -1.73 13.93
N PHE A 117 -4.26 -0.49 14.36
CA PHE A 117 -3.64 0.08 15.55
C PHE A 117 -3.93 -0.74 16.81
N PHE A 118 -5.16 -1.23 16.96
CA PHE A 118 -5.51 -2.11 18.06
C PHE A 118 -4.77 -3.45 17.97
N ALA A 119 -4.61 -4.02 16.76
CA ALA A 119 -3.88 -5.26 16.54
C ALA A 119 -2.39 -5.15 16.89
N ILE A 120 -1.75 -4.01 16.60
CA ILE A 120 -0.31 -3.81 16.85
C ILE A 120 0.02 -3.24 18.23
N ARG A 121 -0.97 -2.90 19.06
CA ARG A 121 -0.75 -2.19 20.35
C ARG A 121 0.15 -2.96 21.33
N ASN A 122 0.07 -4.29 21.31
CA ASN A 122 0.81 -5.21 22.18
C ASN A 122 1.76 -6.10 21.37
N LEU A 123 2.22 -5.61 20.22
CA LEU A 123 3.04 -6.37 19.29
C LEU A 123 4.40 -6.70 19.95
N GLN A 124 4.63 -7.98 20.18
CA GLN A 124 5.92 -8.50 20.61
C GLN A 124 6.72 -8.89 19.37
N LEU A 125 7.92 -8.33 19.24
CA LEU A 125 8.77 -8.52 18.09
C LEU A 125 10.05 -9.22 18.50
N GLU A 126 10.48 -10.19 17.70
CA GLU A 126 11.75 -10.88 17.82
C GLU A 126 12.59 -10.74 16.57
N ALA A 127 13.91 -10.77 16.72
CA ALA A 127 14.84 -10.71 15.61
C ALA A 127 14.78 -12.03 14.83
N VAL A 128 14.52 -11.93 13.53
CA VAL A 128 14.45 -13.08 12.62
C VAL A 128 15.29 -12.77 11.38
N THR A 129 16.06 -13.75 10.94
CA THR A 129 16.77 -13.67 9.66
C THR A 129 16.13 -14.63 8.66
N GLU A 130 15.46 -14.07 7.65
CA GLU A 130 14.80 -14.82 6.57
C GLU A 130 15.44 -14.44 5.23
N TYR A 131 15.89 -15.42 4.44
CA TYR A 131 16.52 -15.22 3.13
C TYR A 131 17.65 -14.17 3.10
N GLY A 132 18.34 -14.01 4.24
CA GLY A 132 19.44 -13.07 4.45
C GLY A 132 19.01 -11.64 4.83
N VAL A 133 17.73 -11.43 5.14
CA VAL A 133 17.16 -10.18 5.65
C VAL A 133 16.98 -10.31 7.16
N LEU A 134 17.69 -9.49 7.91
CA LEU A 134 17.50 -9.34 9.35
C LEU A 134 16.39 -8.32 9.61
N LYS A 135 15.29 -8.74 10.24
CA LYS A 135 14.15 -7.89 10.60
C LYS A 135 13.60 -8.31 11.96
N TYR A 136 12.80 -7.45 12.57
CA TYR A 136 12.02 -7.81 13.74
C TYR A 136 10.60 -8.19 13.31
N ALA A 137 10.22 -9.44 13.55
CA ALA A 137 8.94 -10.02 13.14
C ALA A 137 8.05 -10.35 14.36
N PRO A 138 6.73 -10.43 14.20
CA PRO A 138 5.84 -10.77 15.32
C PRO A 138 6.06 -12.18 15.85
N LEU A 139 6.12 -12.32 17.18
CA LEU A 139 6.36 -13.60 17.87
C LEU A 139 5.25 -14.64 17.66
N HIS A 140 4.04 -14.16 17.37
CA HIS A 140 2.85 -14.99 17.19
C HIS A 140 2.15 -14.61 15.89
N ALA A 141 1.61 -15.62 15.20
CA ALA A 141 0.75 -15.39 14.06
C ALA A 141 -0.45 -14.55 14.51
N HIS A 142 -0.52 -13.32 14.01
CA HIS A 142 -1.75 -12.54 14.12
C HIS A 142 -2.79 -13.21 13.23
N GLY A 143 -4.05 -13.19 13.65
CA GLY A 143 -5.16 -13.75 12.86
C GLY A 143 -5.25 -13.17 11.44
N PRO A 144 -6.28 -13.53 10.67
CA PRO A 144 -6.42 -13.07 9.29
C PRO A 144 -6.20 -11.55 9.18
N PRO A 145 -5.51 -11.04 8.15
CA PRO A 145 -5.18 -9.62 8.05
C PRO A 145 -6.42 -8.81 7.66
N ILE A 146 -7.33 -8.59 8.61
CA ILE A 146 -8.67 -7.99 8.42
C ILE A 146 -8.56 -6.63 7.73
N MET A 147 -7.59 -5.80 8.14
CA MET A 147 -7.37 -4.49 7.54
C MET A 147 -7.03 -4.60 6.04
N VAL A 148 -6.07 -5.46 5.69
CA VAL A 148 -5.62 -5.66 4.29
C VAL A 148 -6.74 -6.23 3.43
N ILE A 149 -7.52 -7.19 3.95
CA ILE A 149 -8.69 -7.74 3.26
C ILE A 149 -9.72 -6.63 3.00
N GLY A 150 -10.01 -5.81 4.01
CA GLY A 150 -10.91 -4.66 3.90
C GLY A 150 -10.48 -3.71 2.79
N VAL A 151 -9.22 -3.23 2.83
CA VAL A 151 -8.66 -2.35 1.79
C VAL A 151 -8.75 -2.99 0.40
N SER A 152 -8.41 -4.27 0.29
CA SER A 152 -8.41 -5.00 -0.98
C SER A 152 -9.80 -5.10 -1.60
N VAL A 153 -10.85 -5.31 -0.80
CA VAL A 153 -12.24 -5.33 -1.28
C VAL A 153 -12.64 -3.97 -1.87
N PHE A 154 -12.33 -2.86 -1.18
CA PHE A 154 -12.64 -1.52 -1.69
C PHE A 154 -11.88 -1.19 -2.97
N LEU A 155 -10.59 -1.53 -3.02
CA LEU A 155 -9.79 -1.38 -4.22
C LEU A 155 -10.37 -2.22 -5.37
N LEU A 156 -10.74 -3.48 -5.13
CA LEU A 156 -11.29 -4.36 -6.16
C LEU A 156 -12.60 -3.82 -6.73
N ILE A 157 -13.54 -3.42 -5.87
CA ILE A 157 -14.81 -2.81 -6.30
C ILE A 157 -14.53 -1.57 -7.15
N SER A 158 -13.65 -0.68 -6.67
CA SER A 158 -13.26 0.52 -7.41
C SER A 158 -12.59 0.19 -8.75
N GLY A 159 -11.68 -0.77 -8.79
CA GLY A 159 -11.00 -1.21 -10.01
C GLY A 159 -11.97 -1.76 -11.05
N VAL A 160 -12.98 -2.53 -10.63
CA VAL A 160 -14.06 -3.00 -11.52
C VAL A 160 -14.87 -1.82 -12.05
N ILE A 161 -15.25 -0.86 -11.19
CA ILE A 161 -15.99 0.34 -11.60
C ILE A 161 -15.19 1.15 -12.63
N VAL A 162 -13.93 1.46 -12.34
CA VAL A 162 -13.02 2.20 -13.23
C VAL A 162 -12.92 1.49 -14.57
N TRP A 163 -12.67 0.18 -14.56
CA TRP A 163 -12.56 -0.61 -15.79
C TRP A 163 -13.85 -0.55 -16.62
N LYS A 164 -15.02 -0.78 -16.00
CA LYS A 164 -16.30 -0.78 -16.71
C LYS A 164 -16.70 0.60 -17.23
N LYS A 165 -16.31 1.68 -16.56
CA LYS A 165 -16.68 3.05 -16.94
C LYS A 165 -15.74 3.69 -17.95
N THR A 166 -14.45 3.36 -17.89
CA THR A 166 -13.41 4.06 -18.67
C THR A 166 -12.66 3.15 -19.66
N GLY A 167 -12.83 1.83 -19.55
CA GLY A 167 -12.02 0.84 -20.26
C GLY A 167 -10.61 0.65 -19.66
N TRP A 168 -10.22 1.42 -18.64
CA TRP A 168 -8.90 1.35 -18.04
C TRP A 168 -8.77 0.14 -17.09
N PHE A 169 -8.12 -0.92 -17.57
CA PHE A 169 -8.01 -2.21 -16.87
C PHE A 169 -6.90 -2.29 -15.80
N TRP A 170 -5.91 -1.40 -15.84
CA TRP A 170 -4.66 -1.59 -15.09
C TRP A 170 -4.81 -1.63 -13.56
N MET A 171 -5.71 -0.83 -12.98
CA MET A 171 -5.99 -0.89 -11.53
C MET A 171 -6.49 -2.28 -11.13
N PHE A 172 -7.47 -2.82 -11.85
CA PHE A 172 -8.01 -4.16 -11.60
C PHE A 172 -6.94 -5.23 -11.74
N ALA A 173 -6.12 -5.16 -12.79
CA ALA A 173 -5.03 -6.10 -13.01
C ALA A 173 -4.04 -6.13 -11.83
N GLY A 174 -3.60 -4.96 -11.35
CA GLY A 174 -2.67 -4.89 -10.22
C GLY A 174 -3.25 -5.47 -8.93
N ILE A 175 -4.54 -5.23 -8.66
CA ILE A 175 -5.24 -5.80 -7.50
C ILE A 175 -5.36 -7.32 -7.63
N ALA A 176 -5.74 -7.81 -8.81
CA ALA A 176 -5.86 -9.25 -9.07
C ALA A 176 -4.52 -9.98 -8.93
N ILE A 177 -3.42 -9.38 -9.44
CA ILE A 177 -2.06 -9.92 -9.29
C ILE A 177 -1.67 -9.96 -7.81
N MET A 178 -1.89 -8.88 -7.05
CA MET A 178 -1.61 -8.86 -5.61
C MET A 178 -2.41 -9.92 -4.84
N ALA A 179 -3.71 -10.02 -5.11
CA ALA A 179 -4.59 -10.99 -4.46
C ALA A 179 -4.17 -12.43 -4.80
N ALA A 180 -3.93 -12.74 -6.07
CA ALA A 180 -3.50 -14.07 -6.49
C ALA A 180 -2.12 -14.43 -5.92
N GLY A 181 -1.17 -13.50 -5.99
CA GLY A 181 0.18 -13.69 -5.48
C GLY A 181 0.26 -13.87 -3.97
N SER A 182 -0.71 -13.32 -3.22
CA SER A 182 -0.78 -13.43 -1.75
C SER A 182 -1.69 -14.58 -1.28
N ALA A 183 -2.59 -15.09 -2.12
CA ALA A 183 -3.53 -16.15 -1.77
C ALA A 183 -2.94 -17.56 -1.92
N VAL A 184 -1.90 -17.72 -2.73
CA VAL A 184 -1.24 -19.01 -2.91
C VAL A 184 -0.16 -19.16 -1.83
N PRO A 185 -0.29 -20.11 -0.88
CA PRO A 185 0.77 -20.41 0.07
C PRO A 185 1.86 -21.20 -0.65
N PHE A 186 2.64 -20.52 -1.48
CA PHE A 186 3.87 -21.04 -2.03
C PHE A 186 5.04 -20.30 -1.39
N ASP A 187 6.10 -21.02 -1.06
CA ASP A 187 7.37 -20.39 -0.68
C ASP A 187 8.17 -20.17 -1.97
N PRO A 188 8.24 -18.94 -2.50
CA PRO A 188 9.09 -18.61 -3.65
C PRO A 188 10.59 -18.76 -3.38
N GLY A 189 11.00 -19.08 -2.16
CA GLY A 189 12.39 -19.00 -1.72
C GLY A 189 12.86 -17.56 -1.54
N SER A 190 11.94 -16.61 -1.34
CA SER A 190 12.25 -15.18 -1.19
C SER A 190 11.15 -14.41 -0.45
N ALA A 191 11.54 -13.65 0.57
CA ALA A 191 10.67 -12.71 1.27
C ALA A 191 10.33 -11.46 0.43
N ALA A 192 11.04 -11.22 -0.67
CA ALA A 192 10.90 -10.04 -1.51
C ALA A 192 9.71 -10.13 -2.50
N VAL A 193 9.20 -11.33 -2.80
CA VAL A 193 8.18 -11.53 -3.84
C VAL A 193 6.85 -10.83 -3.51
N THR A 194 6.42 -10.83 -2.25
CA THR A 194 5.22 -10.09 -1.85
C THR A 194 5.36 -8.59 -2.10
N ASN A 195 6.56 -8.03 -1.90
CA ASN A 195 6.85 -6.63 -2.18
C ASN A 195 6.88 -6.32 -3.68
N LEU A 196 7.22 -7.29 -4.53
CA LEU A 196 7.07 -7.15 -5.98
C LEU A 196 5.60 -7.01 -6.37
N PHE A 197 4.70 -7.80 -5.78
CA PHE A 197 3.27 -7.69 -6.05
C PHE A 197 2.69 -6.37 -5.56
N GLU A 198 3.13 -5.90 -4.39
CA GLU A 198 2.77 -4.58 -3.87
C GLU A 198 3.28 -3.45 -4.80
N LEU A 199 4.49 -3.59 -5.34
CA LEU A 199 5.05 -2.64 -6.30
C LEU A 199 4.19 -2.57 -7.58
N ILE A 200 3.78 -3.72 -8.11
CA ILE A 200 2.89 -3.80 -9.28
C ILE A 200 1.55 -3.12 -8.98
N LEU A 201 0.97 -3.37 -7.79
CA LEU A 201 -0.26 -2.73 -7.35
C LEU A 201 -0.09 -1.21 -7.30
N ILE A 202 0.91 -0.70 -6.57
CA ILE A 202 1.12 0.74 -6.37
C ILE A 202 1.41 1.46 -7.70
N ALA A 203 2.21 0.85 -8.57
CA ALA A 203 2.44 1.39 -9.91
C ALA A 203 1.14 1.48 -10.72
N SER A 204 0.28 0.46 -10.66
CA SER A 204 -1.01 0.45 -11.35
C SER A 204 -1.98 1.51 -10.80
N LEU A 205 -1.97 1.74 -9.47
CA LEU A 205 -2.75 2.79 -8.84
C LEU A 205 -2.28 4.18 -9.29
N LEU A 206 -0.96 4.43 -9.28
CA LEU A 206 -0.42 5.72 -9.71
C LEU A 206 -0.68 6.00 -11.20
N LEU A 207 -0.56 4.97 -12.05
CA LEU A 207 -0.95 5.04 -13.46
C LEU A 207 -2.43 5.37 -13.64
N THR A 208 -3.29 4.75 -12.83
CA THR A 208 -4.74 5.00 -12.84
C THR A 208 -5.05 6.42 -12.40
N LYS A 209 -4.39 6.92 -11.34
CA LYS A 209 -4.50 8.31 -10.92
C LYS A 209 -4.14 9.26 -12.05
N LYS A 210 -2.99 9.05 -12.71
CA LYS A 210 -2.56 9.86 -13.85
C LYS A 210 -3.58 9.84 -14.98
N TYR A 211 -4.16 8.68 -15.30
CA TYR A 211 -5.17 8.55 -16.33
C TYR A 211 -6.44 9.35 -15.98
N LEU A 212 -6.97 9.18 -14.78
CA LEU A 212 -8.17 9.88 -14.31
C LEU A 212 -7.92 11.39 -14.20
N ASP A 213 -6.76 11.83 -13.72
CA ASP A 213 -6.40 13.24 -13.61
C ASP A 213 -6.39 13.98 -14.95
N ARG A 214 -6.09 13.28 -16.06
CA ARG A 214 -6.07 13.85 -17.41
C ARG A 214 -7.43 13.87 -18.09
N ASN A 215 -8.32 12.98 -17.68
CA ASN A 215 -9.63 12.76 -18.31
C ASN A 215 -10.80 13.19 -17.41
N ALA A 216 -10.52 13.72 -16.22
CA ALA A 216 -11.52 14.28 -15.32
C ALA A 216 -12.21 15.46 -16.02
N VAL A 217 -13.55 15.35 -16.13
CA VAL A 217 -14.44 16.35 -16.74
C VAL A 217 -14.56 17.58 -15.86
#